data_AF-C5J741-F1
#
_entry.id   AF-C5J741-F1
#
_cell.length_a   1.000
_cell.length_b   1.000
_cell.length_c   1.000
_cell.angle_alpha   90.00
_cell.angle_beta   90.00
_cell.angle_gamma   90.00
#
_symmetry.space_group_name_H-M   'P 1'
#
loop_
_entity.id
_entity.type
_entity.pdbx_description
1 polymer ?
#
loop_
_entity_poly.entity_id
_entity_poly.type
_entity_poly.pdbx_seq_one_letter_code
_entity_poly.pdbx_strand_id
1 'polypeptide(L)'
;MTKFEMLSVFWNTRVAFIEFLGSLLLIFFFLASKHIIYQLKSNIFVSSFLYTLSFFSALFIAQAASGFLSNSDIKPFLIPQVVIFESIIKGLTNSFTGTLLYQGYLYIFISQILGVIFGYLAFFLYIKMVKNISKYKEDFHKIIMIENTPKITTYLQKEIFFGSLFVFILMSIPRIPFSANLTLFDHQIVLFILLLFFFIININTGFINFNLWSTLVIIPYLAIRKINNFNIRLYLWQILINILITILIPTILSLIFLGIASVSNLSFNL
;
A
#
# COMPACT_ATOMS: atom_id res chain seq x y z
N MET A 1 -11.71 1.73 -16.58
CA MET A 1 -11.03 3.04 -16.49
C MET A 1 -9.57 2.78 -16.19
N THR A 2 -8.65 3.28 -17.01
CA THR A 2 -7.21 3.09 -16.79
C THR A 2 -6.72 3.97 -15.64
N LYS A 3 -5.57 3.63 -15.05
CA LYS A 3 -4.95 4.47 -14.01
C LYS A 3 -4.64 5.88 -14.53
N PHE A 4 -4.24 5.99 -15.80
CA PHE A 4 -4.00 7.29 -16.41
C PHE A 4 -5.29 8.09 -16.56
N GLU A 5 -6.39 7.50 -17.02
CA GLU A 5 -7.69 8.17 -17.07
C GLU A 5 -8.09 8.73 -15.70
N MET A 6 -7.92 7.94 -14.63
CA MET A 6 -8.25 8.35 -13.25
C MET A 6 -7.47 9.60 -12.82
N LEU A 7 -6.19 9.68 -13.22
CA LEU A 7 -5.30 10.80 -12.91
C LEU A 7 -5.58 12.05 -13.75
N SER A 8 -6.34 11.96 -14.85
CA SER A 8 -6.75 13.13 -15.67
C SER A 8 -7.97 13.85 -15.15
N VAL A 9 -8.76 13.21 -14.29
CA VAL A 9 -10.04 13.78 -13.86
C VAL A 9 -9.83 14.45 -12.51
N PHE A 10 -10.32 15.68 -12.34
CA PHE A 10 -10.20 16.40 -11.06
C PHE A 10 -10.98 15.71 -9.93
N TRP A 11 -12.14 15.13 -10.24
CA TRP A 11 -12.95 14.40 -9.27
C TRP A 11 -13.72 13.25 -9.94
N ASN A 12 -13.61 12.05 -9.38
CA ASN A 12 -14.43 10.92 -9.78
C ASN A 12 -14.90 10.15 -8.54
N THR A 13 -16.20 10.26 -8.23
CA THR A 13 -16.81 9.64 -7.05
C THR A 13 -16.67 8.11 -7.04
N ARG A 14 -16.72 7.45 -8.21
CA ARG A 14 -16.58 5.99 -8.30
C ARG A 14 -15.15 5.58 -7.96
N VAL A 15 -14.15 6.26 -8.52
CA VAL A 15 -12.74 6.00 -8.21
C VAL A 15 -12.46 6.30 -6.75
N ALA A 16 -12.93 7.43 -6.23
CA ALA A 16 -12.80 7.79 -4.82
C ALA A 16 -13.36 6.69 -3.90
N PHE A 17 -14.57 6.19 -4.18
CA PHE A 17 -15.17 5.11 -3.39
C PHE A 17 -14.37 3.81 -3.46
N ILE A 18 -13.86 3.42 -4.64
CA ILE A 18 -13.08 2.19 -4.81
C ILE A 18 -11.70 2.28 -4.13
N GLU A 19 -11.04 3.45 -4.19
CA GLU A 19 -9.81 3.70 -3.42
C GLU A 19 -10.06 3.66 -1.92
N PHE A 20 -11.15 4.29 -1.45
CA PHE A 20 -11.57 4.25 -0.05
C PHE A 20 -11.79 2.81 0.41
N LEU A 21 -12.59 2.04 -0.33
CA LEU A 21 -12.92 0.66 0.01
C LEU A 21 -11.67 -0.24 -0.01
N GLY A 22 -10.83 -0.10 -1.04
CA GLY A 22 -9.60 -0.87 -1.17
C GLY A 22 -8.62 -0.59 -0.02
N SER A 23 -8.40 0.68 0.33
CA SER A 23 -7.53 1.04 1.46
C SER A 23 -8.10 0.62 2.81
N LEU A 24 -9.43 0.70 3.00
CA LEU A 24 -10.12 0.20 4.20
C LEU A 24 -9.89 -1.30 4.39
N LEU A 25 -10.18 -2.09 3.35
CA LEU A 25 -10.04 -3.54 3.39
C LEU A 25 -8.58 -3.95 3.56
N LEU A 26 -7.65 -3.26 2.91
CA LEU A 26 -6.22 -3.51 3.04
C LEU A 26 -5.76 -3.39 4.50
N ILE A 27 -6.10 -2.28 5.16
CA ILE A 27 -5.72 -2.05 6.56
C ILE A 27 -6.42 -3.05 7.48
N PHE A 28 -7.71 -3.30 7.26
CA PHE A 28 -8.46 -4.27 8.05
C PHE A 28 -7.86 -5.68 7.96
N PHE A 29 -7.67 -6.22 6.75
CA PHE A 29 -7.11 -7.56 6.57
C PHE A 29 -5.66 -7.66 7.04
N PHE A 30 -4.86 -6.63 6.84
CA PHE A 30 -3.49 -6.60 7.34
C PHE A 30 -3.44 -6.68 8.87
N LEU A 31 -4.29 -5.92 9.57
CA LEU A 31 -4.38 -5.98 11.04
C LEU A 31 -4.99 -7.30 11.53
N ALA A 32 -5.98 -7.84 10.84
CA ALA A 32 -6.53 -9.17 11.13
C ALA A 32 -5.47 -10.27 10.96
N SER A 33 -4.65 -10.20 9.92
CA SER A 33 -3.52 -11.11 9.73
C SER A 33 -2.51 -11.00 10.86
N LYS A 34 -2.14 -9.78 11.27
CA LYS A 34 -1.27 -9.56 12.44
C LYS A 34 -1.84 -10.17 13.72
N HIS A 35 -3.14 -10.01 13.92
CA HIS A 35 -3.83 -10.58 15.05
C HIS A 35 -3.74 -12.11 15.06
N ILE A 36 -4.01 -12.77 13.93
CA ILE A 36 -3.87 -14.22 13.76
C ILE A 36 -2.42 -14.66 14.00
N ILE A 37 -1.45 -13.96 13.41
CA ILE A 37 -0.01 -14.24 13.56
C ILE A 37 0.41 -14.20 15.02
N TYR A 38 -0.03 -13.16 15.74
CA TYR A 38 0.26 -12.97 17.15
C TYR A 38 -0.34 -14.10 18.00
N GLN A 39 -1.59 -14.49 17.73
CA GLN A 39 -2.28 -15.54 18.47
C GLN A 39 -1.66 -16.92 18.25
N LEU A 40 -1.36 -17.26 17.01
CA LEU A 40 -0.88 -18.59 16.64
C LEU A 40 0.63 -18.76 16.79
N LYS A 41 1.37 -17.67 17.07
CA LYS A 41 2.85 -17.65 17.00
C LYS A 41 3.34 -18.27 15.70
N SER A 42 2.73 -17.85 14.60
CA SER A 42 2.93 -18.47 13.29
C SER A 42 4.37 -18.34 12.81
N ASN A 43 4.80 -19.31 12.00
CA ASN A 43 6.10 -19.24 11.35
C ASN A 43 6.14 -18.14 10.27
N ILE A 44 7.35 -17.86 9.76
CA ILE A 44 7.60 -16.83 8.75
C ILE A 44 6.74 -17.05 7.50
N PHE A 45 6.68 -18.29 7.00
CA PHE A 45 5.94 -18.60 5.77
C PHE A 45 4.44 -18.30 5.89
N VAL A 46 3.80 -18.76 6.97
CA VAL A 46 2.37 -18.49 7.24
C VAL A 46 2.13 -16.99 7.39
N SER A 47 3.04 -16.28 8.07
CA SER A 47 2.93 -14.84 8.27
C SER A 47 3.02 -14.08 6.93
N SER A 48 3.97 -14.45 6.07
CA SER A 48 4.12 -13.88 4.73
C SER A 48 2.92 -14.18 3.85
N PHE A 49 2.41 -15.40 3.90
CA PHE A 49 1.23 -15.81 3.16
C PHE A 49 -0.02 -15.02 3.57
N LEU A 50 -0.24 -14.81 4.87
CA LEU A 50 -1.34 -13.98 5.37
C LEU A 50 -1.22 -12.51 4.92
N TYR A 51 -0.01 -11.94 4.89
CA TYR A 51 0.17 -10.57 4.36
C TYR A 51 -0.08 -10.48 2.86
N THR A 52 0.42 -11.43 2.07
CA THR A 52 0.10 -11.50 0.63
C THR A 52 -1.40 -11.64 0.41
N LEU A 53 -2.06 -12.55 1.14
CA LEU A 53 -3.50 -12.72 1.08
C LEU A 53 -4.26 -11.44 1.46
N SER A 54 -3.80 -10.71 2.47
CA SER A 54 -4.41 -9.45 2.87
C SER A 54 -4.40 -8.43 1.72
N PHE A 55 -3.27 -8.30 1.04
CA PHE A 55 -3.14 -7.40 -0.10
C PHE A 55 -4.04 -7.81 -1.26
N PHE A 56 -4.00 -9.07 -1.67
CA PHE A 56 -4.78 -9.57 -2.79
C PHE A 56 -6.29 -9.60 -2.50
N SER A 57 -6.69 -9.91 -1.27
CA SER A 57 -8.10 -9.86 -0.87
C SER A 57 -8.63 -8.45 -0.98
N ALA A 58 -7.88 -7.45 -0.49
CA ALA A 58 -8.28 -6.05 -0.64
C ALA A 58 -8.35 -5.63 -2.11
N LEU A 59 -7.36 -6.01 -2.93
CA LEU A 59 -7.30 -5.70 -4.34
C LEU A 59 -8.47 -6.31 -5.12
N PHE A 60 -8.72 -7.62 -4.97
CA PHE A 60 -9.76 -8.33 -5.69
C PHE A 60 -11.16 -7.94 -5.24
N ILE A 61 -11.39 -7.73 -3.94
CA ILE A 61 -12.69 -7.29 -3.46
C ILE A 61 -12.99 -5.87 -3.95
N ALA A 62 -11.99 -4.96 -3.94
CA ALA A 62 -12.18 -3.61 -4.48
C ALA A 62 -12.43 -3.62 -6.01
N GLN A 63 -11.74 -4.49 -6.76
CA GLN A 63 -12.00 -4.68 -8.19
C GLN A 63 -13.38 -5.30 -8.47
N ALA A 64 -13.78 -6.31 -7.71
CA ALA A 64 -15.11 -6.90 -7.83
C ALA A 64 -16.18 -5.85 -7.52
N ALA A 65 -16.00 -5.07 -6.45
CA ALA A 65 -16.89 -3.98 -6.09
C ALA A 65 -16.97 -2.90 -7.19
N SER A 66 -15.89 -2.63 -7.93
CA SER A 66 -15.95 -1.70 -9.06
C SER A 66 -16.81 -2.26 -10.19
N GLY A 67 -16.69 -3.55 -10.52
CA GLY A 67 -17.56 -4.23 -11.47
C GLY A 67 -19.04 -4.13 -11.10
N PHE A 68 -19.39 -4.44 -9.84
CA PHE A 68 -20.79 -4.50 -9.39
C PHE A 68 -21.42 -3.14 -9.07
N LEU A 69 -20.71 -2.27 -8.34
CA LEU A 69 -21.28 -1.02 -7.82
C LEU A 69 -21.10 0.15 -8.78
N SER A 70 -20.05 0.10 -9.61
CA SER A 70 -19.66 1.23 -10.45
C SER A 70 -19.87 0.97 -11.94
N ASN A 71 -20.28 -0.25 -12.34
CA ASN A 71 -20.39 -0.70 -13.73
C ASN A 71 -19.16 -0.29 -14.56
N SER A 72 -17.99 -0.29 -13.93
CA SER A 72 -16.75 0.13 -14.55
C SER A 72 -15.58 -0.67 -13.98
N ASP A 73 -14.71 -1.13 -14.87
CA ASP A 73 -13.48 -1.83 -14.48
C ASP A 73 -12.45 -0.82 -13.95
N ILE A 74 -12.62 -0.43 -12.69
CA ILE A 74 -11.68 0.45 -11.97
C ILE A 74 -10.66 -0.45 -11.29
N LYS A 75 -9.39 -0.29 -11.70
CA LYS A 75 -8.23 -0.93 -11.09
C LYS A 75 -7.64 0.00 -10.02
N PRO A 76 -7.83 -0.28 -8.72
CA PRO A 76 -7.38 0.61 -7.66
C PRO A 76 -5.85 0.73 -7.59
N PHE A 77 -5.39 1.88 -7.12
CA PHE A 77 -4.01 2.15 -6.74
C PHE A 77 -3.67 1.55 -5.37
N LEU A 78 -4.61 1.55 -4.41
CA LEU A 78 -4.52 1.01 -3.04
C LEU A 78 -3.53 1.70 -2.09
N ILE A 79 -2.37 2.12 -2.60
CA ILE A 79 -1.28 2.74 -1.85
C ILE A 79 -0.72 3.97 -2.59
N PRO A 80 -0.17 4.96 -1.86
CA PRO A 80 0.24 6.24 -2.45
C PRO A 80 1.43 6.12 -3.40
N GLN A 81 2.33 5.15 -3.18
CA GLN A 81 3.50 4.91 -4.04
C GLN A 81 3.09 4.64 -5.49
N VAL A 82 2.00 3.89 -5.69
CA VAL A 82 1.46 3.58 -7.02
C VAL A 82 0.93 4.84 -7.69
N VAL A 83 0.23 5.70 -6.94
CA VAL A 83 -0.33 6.96 -7.46
C VAL A 83 0.80 7.87 -7.94
N ILE A 84 1.85 8.04 -7.14
CA ILE A 84 3.02 8.89 -7.46
C ILE A 84 3.77 8.35 -8.68
N PHE A 85 3.96 7.03 -8.76
CA PHE A 85 4.65 6.41 -9.89
C PHE A 85 3.92 6.66 -11.21
N GLU A 86 2.63 6.30 -11.26
CA GLU A 86 1.80 6.34 -12.47
C GLU A 86 1.61 7.77 -12.99
N SER A 87 1.51 8.73 -12.08
CA SER A 87 1.35 10.14 -12.42
C SER A 87 2.60 10.78 -13.01
N ILE A 88 3.80 10.39 -12.54
CA ILE A 88 5.06 10.84 -13.14
C ILE A 88 5.19 10.28 -14.56
N ILE A 89 4.92 8.98 -14.75
CA ILE A 89 4.93 8.38 -16.08
C ILE A 89 3.98 9.15 -17.00
N LYS A 90 2.72 9.32 -16.61
CA LYS A 90 1.73 10.02 -17.40
C LYS A 90 2.14 11.46 -17.75
N GLY A 91 2.60 12.21 -16.75
CA GLY A 91 2.98 13.62 -16.94
C GLY A 91 4.11 13.78 -17.94
N LEU A 92 5.07 12.85 -17.95
CA LEU A 92 6.22 12.88 -18.85
C LEU A 92 5.92 12.28 -20.23
N THR A 93 4.95 11.36 -20.36
CA THR A 93 4.56 10.76 -21.66
C THR A 93 3.55 11.60 -22.45
N ASN A 94 2.58 12.25 -21.79
CA ASN A 94 1.52 13.01 -22.48
C ASN A 94 1.93 14.44 -22.87
N SER A 95 2.95 14.97 -22.22
CA SER A 95 3.36 16.35 -22.42
C SER A 95 4.81 16.52 -22.00
N PHE A 96 5.72 16.62 -22.97
CA PHE A 96 7.09 17.11 -22.76
C PHE A 96 7.13 18.57 -22.20
N THR A 97 6.03 19.10 -21.65
CA THR A 97 5.93 20.35 -20.92
C THR A 97 6.16 20.19 -19.40
N GLY A 98 6.36 18.96 -18.90
CA GLY A 98 6.81 18.74 -17.51
C GLY A 98 5.79 19.11 -16.42
N THR A 99 4.54 19.42 -16.77
CA THR A 99 3.48 19.69 -15.79
C THR A 99 2.93 18.37 -15.25
N LEU A 100 3.32 18.02 -14.01
CA LEU A 100 2.68 16.95 -13.23
C LEU A 100 1.16 17.14 -13.28
N LEU A 101 0.45 16.16 -13.85
CA LEU A 101 -1.01 16.16 -13.92
C LEU A 101 -1.58 15.88 -12.52
N TYR A 102 -1.64 16.93 -11.69
CA TYR A 102 -2.06 16.84 -10.29
C TYR A 102 -3.57 16.64 -10.08
N GLN A 103 -4.37 16.70 -11.15
CA GLN A 103 -5.82 16.82 -11.03
C GLN A 103 -6.45 15.64 -10.25
N GLY A 104 -5.97 14.41 -10.45
CA GLY A 104 -6.52 13.25 -9.75
C GLY A 104 -5.91 12.89 -8.40
N TYR A 105 -4.80 13.51 -7.99
CA TYR A 105 -4.09 13.10 -6.76
C TYR A 105 -4.91 13.32 -5.51
N LEU A 106 -5.53 14.50 -5.42
CA LEU A 106 -6.14 14.98 -4.20
C LEU A 106 -7.27 14.05 -3.76
N TYR A 107 -8.20 13.72 -4.66
CA TYR A 107 -9.33 12.87 -4.30
C TYR A 107 -8.91 11.42 -4.03
N ILE A 108 -7.89 10.90 -4.76
CA ILE A 108 -7.35 9.55 -4.54
C ILE A 108 -6.70 9.47 -3.16
N PHE A 109 -5.80 10.39 -2.82
CA PHE A 109 -5.12 10.40 -1.53
C PHE A 109 -6.08 10.62 -0.37
N ILE A 110 -7.03 11.54 -0.49
CA ILE A 110 -8.06 11.74 0.55
C ILE A 110 -8.85 10.44 0.76
N SER A 111 -9.25 9.78 -0.32
CA SER A 111 -9.99 8.51 -0.24
C SER A 111 -9.17 7.41 0.43
N GLN A 112 -7.88 7.29 0.08
CA GLN A 112 -6.98 6.32 0.69
C GLN A 112 -6.76 6.59 2.19
N ILE A 113 -6.57 7.86 2.58
CA ILE A 113 -6.43 8.26 4.00
C ILE A 113 -7.70 7.94 4.77
N LEU A 114 -8.87 8.31 4.25
CA LEU A 114 -10.16 7.99 4.86
C LEU A 114 -10.34 6.47 4.97
N GLY A 115 -10.00 5.72 3.93
CA GLY A 115 -10.04 4.27 3.93
C GLY A 115 -9.18 3.70 5.07
N VAL A 116 -7.96 4.19 5.24
CA VAL A 116 -7.06 3.77 6.33
C VAL A 116 -7.65 4.06 7.70
N ILE A 117 -8.19 5.28 7.93
CA ILE A 117 -8.84 5.65 9.19
C ILE A 117 -10.00 4.70 9.50
N PHE A 118 -10.87 4.46 8.53
CA PHE A 118 -12.02 3.56 8.70
C PHE A 118 -11.60 2.09 8.82
N GLY A 119 -10.49 1.69 8.21
CA GLY A 119 -9.91 0.35 8.38
C GLY A 119 -9.45 0.11 9.82
N TYR A 120 -8.76 1.08 10.44
CA TYR A 120 -8.42 1.03 11.87
C TYR A 120 -9.67 0.99 12.76
N LEU A 121 -10.67 1.82 12.45
CA LEU A 121 -11.93 1.85 13.19
C LEU A 121 -12.67 0.50 13.10
N ALA A 122 -12.78 -0.06 11.90
CA ALA A 122 -13.42 -1.36 11.67
C ALA A 122 -12.69 -2.48 12.42
N PHE A 123 -11.35 -2.47 12.40
CA PHE A 123 -10.56 -3.44 13.15
C PHE A 123 -10.71 -3.26 14.68
N PHE A 124 -10.78 -2.01 15.15
CA PHE A 124 -11.04 -1.72 16.57
C PHE A 124 -12.40 -2.28 17.02
N LEU A 125 -13.45 -2.08 16.22
CA LEU A 125 -14.77 -2.64 16.49
C LEU A 125 -14.75 -4.17 16.48
N TYR A 126 -14.05 -4.78 15.51
CA TYR A 126 -13.85 -6.23 15.46
C TYR A 126 -13.20 -6.77 16.74
N ILE A 127 -12.08 -6.19 17.19
CA ILE A 127 -11.43 -6.63 18.45
C ILE A 127 -12.34 -6.44 19.66
N LYS A 128 -13.12 -5.36 19.71
CA LYS A 128 -14.10 -5.14 20.79
C LYS A 128 -15.19 -6.23 20.79
N MET A 129 -15.69 -6.63 19.63
CA MET A 129 -16.65 -7.72 19.50
C MET A 129 -16.03 -9.06 19.91
N VAL A 130 -14.83 -9.37 19.44
CA VAL A 130 -14.11 -10.61 19.80
C VAL A 130 -13.81 -10.68 21.30
N LYS A 131 -13.42 -9.57 21.93
CA LYS A 131 -13.18 -9.48 23.38
C LYS A 131 -14.45 -9.69 24.22
N ASN A 132 -15.61 -9.29 23.70
CA ASN A 132 -16.88 -9.54 24.38
C ASN A 132 -17.30 -11.00 24.31
N ILE A 133 -16.95 -11.70 23.21
CA ILE A 133 -17.32 -13.10 22.97
C ILE A 133 -16.32 -14.06 23.62
N SER A 134 -15.05 -13.67 23.67
CA SER A 134 -13.95 -14.53 24.08
C SER A 134 -13.32 -13.97 25.37
N LYS A 135 -13.00 -14.82 26.37
CA LYS A 135 -12.37 -14.42 27.65
C LYS A 135 -10.95 -13.84 27.49
N TYR A 136 -10.52 -13.50 26.28
CA TYR A 136 -9.18 -13.06 25.96
C TYR A 136 -9.02 -11.56 26.23
N LYS A 137 -7.99 -11.23 27.02
CA LYS A 137 -7.53 -9.85 27.26
C LYS A 137 -6.56 -9.44 26.15
N GLU A 138 -7.06 -9.28 24.93
CA GLU A 138 -6.26 -8.69 23.87
C GLU A 138 -6.41 -7.18 23.89
N ASP A 139 -5.26 -6.50 23.93
CA ASP A 139 -5.17 -5.07 23.78
C ASP A 139 -4.86 -4.78 22.31
N PHE A 140 -5.82 -4.18 21.61
CA PHE A 140 -5.65 -3.57 20.28
C PHE A 140 -4.32 -2.82 20.13
N HIS A 141 -3.87 -2.17 21.20
CA HIS A 141 -2.60 -1.48 21.28
C HIS A 141 -1.38 -2.36 21.08
N LYS A 142 -1.36 -3.59 21.63
CA LYS A 142 -0.24 -4.51 21.45
C LYS A 142 -0.12 -4.91 19.98
N ILE A 143 -1.23 -5.16 19.31
CA ILE A 143 -1.26 -5.53 17.89
C ILE A 143 -0.73 -4.38 17.01
N ILE A 144 -1.02 -3.12 17.37
CA ILE A 144 -0.52 -1.94 16.66
C ILE A 144 0.94 -1.60 17.03
N MET A 145 1.37 -1.91 18.26
CA MET A 145 2.69 -1.51 18.77
C MET A 145 3.85 -2.43 18.39
N ILE A 146 3.60 -3.67 17.94
CA ILE A 146 4.65 -4.67 17.62
C ILE A 146 5.74 -4.13 16.67
N GLU A 147 5.48 -3.06 15.92
CA GLU A 147 6.45 -2.43 14.99
C GLU A 147 6.92 -1.02 15.40
N ASN A 148 6.29 -0.38 16.38
CA ASN A 148 6.40 1.07 16.55
C ASN A 148 7.52 1.53 17.49
N THR A 149 8.52 0.70 17.77
CA THR A 149 9.75 1.19 18.42
C THR A 149 10.69 1.75 17.35
N PRO A 150 10.87 3.08 17.27
CA PRO A 150 11.67 3.70 16.21
C PRO A 150 13.14 3.31 16.34
N LYS A 151 13.65 2.52 15.39
CA LYS A 151 15.09 2.21 15.24
C LYS A 151 15.62 2.85 13.95
N ILE A 152 15.60 4.19 13.95
CA ILE A 152 15.72 5.04 12.75
C ILE A 152 17.02 4.83 11.96
N THR A 153 18.15 4.59 12.62
CA THR A 153 19.46 4.61 11.93
C THR A 153 19.93 3.23 11.47
N THR A 154 19.56 2.16 12.16
CA THR A 154 20.03 0.80 11.85
C THR A 154 19.27 0.12 10.72
N TYR A 155 18.10 0.66 10.33
CA TYR A 155 17.23 0.03 9.34
C TYR A 155 16.94 0.90 8.09
N LEU A 156 17.35 2.16 8.03
CA LEU A 156 17.04 3.06 6.93
C LEU A 156 17.42 2.51 5.54
N GLN A 157 18.61 1.92 5.42
CA GLN A 157 19.05 1.27 4.17
C GLN A 157 18.13 0.09 3.77
N LYS A 158 17.65 -0.66 4.76
CA LYS A 158 16.68 -1.75 4.55
C LYS A 158 15.32 -1.21 4.16
N GLU A 159 14.84 -0.12 4.78
CA GLU A 159 13.57 0.52 4.43
C GLU A 159 13.60 1.02 2.98
N ILE A 160 14.71 1.65 2.56
CA ILE A 160 14.90 2.09 1.17
C ILE A 160 14.91 0.89 0.22
N PHE A 161 15.67 -0.15 0.54
CA PHE A 161 15.79 -1.33 -0.32
C PHE A 161 14.47 -2.11 -0.45
N PHE A 162 13.81 -2.42 0.66
CA PHE A 162 12.54 -3.16 0.63
C PHE A 162 11.40 -2.29 0.10
N GLY A 163 11.40 -1.00 0.40
CA GLY A 163 10.47 -0.05 -0.21
C GLY A 163 10.64 0.03 -1.72
N SER A 164 11.88 0.07 -2.23
CA SER A 164 12.14 0.11 -3.68
C SER A 164 11.78 -1.19 -4.36
N LEU A 165 12.14 -2.32 -3.76
CA LEU A 165 11.79 -3.63 -4.31
C LEU A 165 10.28 -3.85 -4.33
N PHE A 166 9.56 -3.41 -3.30
CA PHE A 166 8.11 -3.49 -3.24
C PHE A 166 7.43 -2.65 -4.34
N VAL A 167 7.82 -1.38 -4.47
CA VAL A 167 7.31 -0.51 -5.54
C VAL A 167 7.67 -1.09 -6.91
N PHE A 168 8.90 -1.55 -7.09
CA PHE A 168 9.34 -2.19 -8.33
C PHE A 168 8.46 -3.38 -8.70
N ILE A 169 8.19 -4.32 -7.78
CA ILE A 169 7.30 -5.47 -8.02
C ILE A 169 5.91 -4.99 -8.46
N LEU A 170 5.32 -4.04 -7.74
CA LEU A 170 3.97 -3.56 -8.04
C LEU A 170 3.86 -2.85 -9.41
N MET A 171 4.92 -2.18 -9.86
CA MET A 171 4.90 -1.39 -11.10
C MET A 171 5.37 -2.14 -12.34
N SER A 172 6.35 -3.03 -12.18
CA SER A 172 7.00 -3.75 -13.26
C SER A 172 6.08 -4.81 -13.85
N ILE A 173 5.46 -5.64 -13.00
CA ILE A 173 4.69 -6.79 -13.43
C ILE A 173 3.52 -6.42 -14.35
N PRO A 174 2.68 -5.41 -14.04
CA PRO A 174 1.59 -5.02 -14.95
C PRO A 174 2.03 -4.46 -16.30
N ARG A 175 3.33 -4.18 -16.49
CA ARG A 175 3.92 -3.59 -17.70
C ARG A 175 4.72 -4.58 -18.53
N ILE A 176 4.82 -5.84 -18.10
CA ILE A 176 5.42 -6.89 -18.92
C ILE A 176 4.53 -7.06 -20.16
N PRO A 177 5.08 -6.91 -21.39
CA PRO A 177 4.27 -6.89 -22.59
C PRO A 177 3.54 -8.24 -22.80
N PHE A 178 2.30 -8.14 -23.28
CA PHE A 178 1.44 -9.27 -23.67
C PHE A 178 2.03 -10.13 -24.82
N SER A 179 3.18 -9.75 -25.37
CA SER A 179 3.91 -10.55 -26.37
C SER A 179 4.30 -11.94 -25.86
N ALA A 180 4.22 -12.18 -24.55
CA ALA A 180 4.38 -13.50 -23.93
C ALA A 180 3.07 -14.33 -23.80
N ASN A 181 1.95 -13.92 -24.42
CA ASN A 181 0.63 -14.56 -24.28
C ASN A 181 0.09 -14.63 -22.83
N LEU A 182 0.62 -13.81 -21.91
CA LEU A 182 0.20 -13.79 -20.51
C LEU A 182 -1.14 -13.06 -20.37
N THR A 183 -2.14 -13.72 -19.80
CA THR A 183 -3.43 -13.11 -19.46
C THR A 183 -3.31 -12.18 -18.25
N LEU A 184 -4.36 -11.37 -17.98
CA LEU A 184 -4.42 -10.54 -16.77
C LEU A 184 -4.33 -11.40 -15.49
N PHE A 185 -4.90 -12.61 -15.52
CA PHE A 185 -4.82 -13.57 -14.42
C PHE A 185 -3.39 -14.06 -14.19
N ASP A 186 -2.63 -14.33 -15.26
CA ASP A 186 -1.23 -14.76 -15.15
C ASP A 186 -0.36 -13.68 -14.50
N HIS A 187 -0.56 -12.41 -14.88
CA HIS A 187 0.12 -11.28 -14.24
C HIS A 187 -0.20 -11.19 -12.73
N GLN A 188 -1.44 -11.47 -12.34
CA GLN A 188 -1.83 -11.48 -10.92
C GLN A 188 -1.18 -12.64 -10.15
N ILE A 189 -1.04 -13.82 -10.76
CA ILE A 189 -0.30 -14.95 -10.17
C ILE A 189 1.17 -14.59 -9.98
N VAL A 190 1.83 -14.04 -11.00
CA VAL A 190 3.23 -13.63 -10.90
C VAL A 190 3.41 -12.58 -9.80
N LEU A 191 2.50 -11.61 -9.73
CA LEU A 191 2.49 -10.60 -8.67
C LEU A 191 2.30 -11.25 -7.29
N PHE A 192 1.44 -12.26 -7.17
CA PHE A 192 1.20 -13.00 -5.93
C PHE A 192 2.45 -13.70 -5.44
N ILE A 193 3.13 -14.43 -6.32
CA ILE A 193 4.34 -15.18 -6.00
C ILE A 193 5.46 -14.21 -5.59
N LEU A 194 5.65 -13.11 -6.33
CA LEU A 194 6.68 -12.13 -6.00
C LEU A 194 6.40 -11.39 -4.70
N LEU A 195 5.13 -11.06 -4.40
CA LEU A 195 4.76 -10.46 -3.12
C LEU A 195 4.93 -11.43 -1.96
N LEU A 196 4.61 -12.72 -2.14
CA LEU A 196 4.89 -13.75 -1.15
C LEU A 196 6.39 -13.84 -0.85
N PHE A 197 7.23 -13.90 -1.88
CA PHE A 197 8.69 -13.94 -1.71
C PHE A 197 9.22 -12.67 -1.05
N PHE A 198 8.70 -11.51 -1.46
CA PHE A 198 9.00 -10.23 -0.82
C PHE A 198 8.70 -10.28 0.68
N PHE A 199 7.51 -10.72 1.09
CA PHE A 199 7.15 -10.79 2.50
C PHE A 199 7.95 -11.85 3.27
N ILE A 200 8.39 -12.95 2.64
CA ILE A 200 9.27 -13.94 3.28
C ILE A 200 10.61 -13.30 3.66
N ILE A 201 11.22 -12.58 2.73
CA ILE A 201 12.49 -11.89 3.00
C ILE A 201 12.27 -10.77 4.02
N ASN A 202 11.17 -10.03 3.89
CA ASN A 202 10.92 -8.83 4.67
C ASN A 202 10.57 -9.10 6.15
N ILE A 203 9.82 -10.16 6.44
CA ILE A 203 9.51 -10.55 7.83
C ILE A 203 10.79 -10.89 8.59
N ASN A 204 11.76 -11.55 7.94
CA ASN A 204 13.05 -11.88 8.54
C ASN A 204 13.89 -10.66 8.90
N THR A 205 13.65 -9.51 8.24
CA THR A 205 14.40 -8.27 8.49
C THR A 205 13.69 -7.33 9.46
N GLY A 206 12.47 -7.67 9.90
CA GLY A 206 11.69 -6.90 10.87
C GLY A 206 11.03 -5.65 10.29
N PHE A 207 10.89 -5.56 8.97
CA PHE A 207 10.31 -4.39 8.29
C PHE A 207 8.92 -4.74 7.74
N ILE A 208 7.88 -3.99 8.13
CA ILE A 208 6.51 -4.22 7.64
C ILE A 208 5.73 -2.90 7.59
N ASN A 209 6.35 -1.80 7.16
CA ASN A 209 5.59 -0.56 6.96
C ASN A 209 5.12 -0.46 5.51
N PHE A 210 3.99 -1.11 5.25
CA PHE A 210 3.44 -1.31 3.90
C PHE A 210 2.71 -0.08 3.34
N ASN A 211 2.19 0.80 4.20
CA ASN A 211 1.37 1.93 3.81
C ASN A 211 1.81 3.20 4.56
N LEU A 212 2.21 4.24 3.82
CA LEU A 212 2.58 5.53 4.44
C LEU A 212 1.41 6.10 5.26
N TRP A 213 0.18 5.97 4.75
CA TRP A 213 -1.02 6.46 5.42
C TRP A 213 -1.25 5.77 6.76
N SER A 214 -0.90 4.49 6.91
CA SER A 214 -1.05 3.80 8.20
C SER A 214 -0.13 4.40 9.26
N THR A 215 1.10 4.74 8.90
CA THR A 215 2.03 5.43 9.81
C THR A 215 1.45 6.78 10.24
N LEU A 216 0.87 7.53 9.30
CA LEU A 216 0.29 8.85 9.59
C LEU A 216 -0.94 8.77 10.51
N VAL A 217 -1.80 7.78 10.31
CA VAL A 217 -3.04 7.62 11.09
C VAL A 217 -2.79 7.09 12.51
N ILE A 218 -1.72 6.31 12.73
CA ILE A 218 -1.41 5.77 14.06
C ILE A 218 -0.85 6.86 15.02
N ILE A 219 -0.25 7.94 14.51
CA ILE A 219 0.41 8.96 15.35
C ILE A 219 -0.52 9.63 16.36
N PRO A 220 -1.66 10.22 15.95
CA PRO A 220 -2.51 10.95 16.88
C PRO A 220 -3.02 10.00 17.97
N TYR A 221 -3.27 8.74 17.60
CA TYR A 221 -3.69 7.71 18.52
C TYR A 221 -2.63 7.38 19.59
N LEU A 222 -1.37 7.19 19.19
CA LEU A 222 -0.28 6.94 20.13
C LEU A 222 0.03 8.17 21.00
N ALA A 223 -0.04 9.37 20.43
CA ALA A 223 0.18 10.62 21.15
C ALA A 223 -0.88 10.87 22.24
N ILE A 224 -2.16 10.65 21.93
CA ILE A 224 -3.28 10.80 22.89
C ILE A 224 -3.11 9.86 24.09
N ARG A 225 -2.63 8.64 23.86
CA ARG A 225 -2.56 7.63 24.92
C ARG A 225 -1.36 7.77 25.86
N LYS A 226 -0.51 8.80 25.68
CA LYS A 226 0.65 9.11 26.54
C LYS A 226 1.43 7.86 26.96
N ILE A 227 1.78 7.04 25.98
CA ILE A 227 2.55 5.82 26.26
C ILE A 227 3.91 6.25 26.82
N ASN A 228 4.15 5.92 28.09
CA ASN A 228 5.40 6.21 28.77
C ASN A 228 6.56 5.69 27.89
N ASN A 229 7.49 6.60 27.53
CA ASN A 229 8.65 6.39 26.65
C ASN A 229 8.45 6.65 25.14
N PHE A 230 7.29 7.14 24.68
CA PHE A 230 7.14 7.53 23.27
C PHE A 230 7.87 8.85 22.97
N ASN A 231 9.00 8.78 22.27
CA ASN A 231 9.73 9.95 21.80
C ASN A 231 9.12 10.48 20.49
N ILE A 232 8.20 11.43 20.62
CA ILE A 232 7.49 12.07 19.50
C ILE A 232 8.48 12.61 18.45
N ARG A 233 9.62 13.18 18.87
CA ARG A 233 10.61 13.77 17.96
C ARG A 233 11.25 12.72 17.06
N LEU A 234 11.68 11.60 17.62
CA LEU A 234 12.25 10.49 16.84
C LEU A 234 11.20 9.94 15.87
N TYR A 235 9.96 9.77 16.31
CA TYR A 235 8.90 9.27 15.46
C TYR A 235 8.57 10.23 14.29
N LEU A 236 8.52 11.55 14.52
CA LEU A 236 8.37 12.57 13.47
C LEU A 236 9.50 12.51 12.44
N TRP A 237 10.74 12.29 12.88
CA TRP A 237 11.86 12.06 11.97
C TRP A 237 11.67 10.82 11.11
N GLN A 238 11.19 9.72 11.69
CA GLN A 238 10.90 8.50 10.93
C GLN A 238 9.80 8.71 9.90
N ILE A 239 8.77 9.50 10.21
CA ILE A 239 7.71 9.85 9.25
C ILE A 239 8.28 10.66 8.10
N LEU A 240 9.09 11.68 8.38
CA LEU A 240 9.72 12.50 7.33
C LEU A 240 10.57 11.63 6.40
N ILE A 241 11.34 10.71 6.96
CA ILE A 241 12.10 9.70 6.19
C ILE A 241 11.16 8.85 5.35
N ASN A 242 10.09 8.30 5.94
CA ASN A 242 9.12 7.46 5.23
C ASN A 242 8.39 8.22 4.10
N ILE A 243 8.04 9.49 4.31
CA ILE A 243 7.47 10.38 3.28
C ILE A 243 8.48 10.54 2.15
N LEU A 244 9.72 10.87 2.49
CA LEU A 244 10.78 11.08 1.52
C LEU A 244 11.07 9.80 0.71
N ILE A 245 11.12 8.63 1.36
CA ILE A 245 11.23 7.32 0.72
C ILE A 245 10.02 7.06 -0.20
N THR A 246 8.81 7.30 0.27
CA THR A 246 7.55 7.07 -0.47
C THR A 246 7.43 7.96 -1.70
N ILE A 247 8.07 9.12 -1.72
CA ILE A 247 8.07 10.02 -2.88
C ILE A 247 9.28 9.72 -3.79
N LEU A 248 10.49 9.69 -3.23
CA LEU A 248 11.72 9.54 -4.01
C LEU A 248 11.80 8.19 -4.73
N ILE A 249 11.44 7.09 -4.07
CA ILE A 249 11.58 5.76 -4.67
C ILE A 249 10.68 5.60 -5.90
N PRO A 250 9.36 5.86 -5.84
CA PRO A 250 8.51 5.84 -7.03
C PRO A 250 8.98 6.81 -8.11
N THR A 251 9.52 7.97 -7.74
CA THR A 251 10.03 8.97 -8.69
C THR A 251 11.27 8.49 -9.43
N ILE A 252 12.26 7.94 -8.71
CA ILE A 252 13.48 7.41 -9.32
C ILE A 252 13.12 6.22 -10.21
N LEU A 253 12.26 5.31 -9.73
CA LEU A 253 11.83 4.17 -10.52
C LEU A 253 11.04 4.58 -11.76
N SER A 254 10.15 5.57 -11.69
CA SER A 254 9.40 6.02 -12.87
C SER A 254 10.33 6.62 -13.92
N LEU A 255 11.33 7.41 -13.52
CA LEU A 255 12.37 7.93 -14.41
C LEU A 255 13.20 6.82 -15.06
N ILE A 256 13.60 5.80 -14.29
CA ILE A 256 14.29 4.62 -14.83
C ILE A 256 13.41 3.91 -15.87
N PHE A 257 12.14 3.68 -15.57
CA PHE A 257 11.20 3.03 -16.50
C PHE A 257 11.02 3.81 -17.79
N LEU A 258 10.87 5.14 -17.69
CA LEU A 258 10.80 6.01 -18.87
C LEU A 258 12.09 5.95 -19.69
N GLY A 259 13.25 5.94 -19.04
CA GLY A 259 14.55 5.80 -19.71
C GLY A 259 14.73 4.43 -20.39
N ILE A 260 14.24 3.34 -19.79
CA ILE A 260 14.27 2.02 -20.44
C ILE A 260 13.31 2.02 -21.63
N ALA A 261 12.10 2.58 -21.48
CA ALA A 261 11.10 2.62 -22.53
C ALA A 261 11.52 3.47 -23.74
N SER A 262 12.31 4.53 -23.56
CA SER A 262 12.83 5.31 -24.70
C SER A 262 13.86 4.54 -25.53
N VAL A 263 14.44 3.47 -25.00
CA VAL A 263 15.50 2.66 -25.64
C VAL A 263 15.02 1.24 -25.98
N SER A 264 13.80 0.85 -25.59
CA SER A 264 13.26 -0.50 -25.76
C SER A 264 11.85 -0.50 -26.34
N ASN A 265 11.35 -1.67 -26.75
CA ASN A 265 9.96 -1.84 -27.21
C ASN A 265 8.92 -1.85 -26.07
N LEU A 266 9.26 -1.33 -24.88
CA LEU A 266 8.29 -1.19 -23.79
C LEU A 266 7.33 -0.06 -24.11
N SER A 267 6.06 -0.39 -24.35
CA SER A 267 4.99 0.58 -24.52
C SER A 267 4.29 0.86 -23.19
N PHE A 268 4.13 2.15 -22.84
CA PHE A 268 3.14 2.54 -21.84
C PHE A 268 1.79 2.67 -22.54
N ASN A 269 0.84 1.81 -22.20
CA ASN A 269 -0.54 1.97 -22.67
C ASN A 269 -1.14 3.20 -21.98
N LEU A 270 -1.15 4.32 -22.71
CA LEU A 270 -1.76 5.59 -22.34
C LEU A 270 -3.29 5.48 -22.17
#